data_AF-A0A2P5C156-F1
#
_entry.id   AF-A0A2P5C156-F1
#
_cell.length_a   1.000
_cell.length_b   1.000
_cell.length_c   1.000
_cell.angle_alpha   90.00
_cell.angle_beta   90.00
_cell.angle_gamma   90.00
#
_symmetry.space_group_name_H-M   'P 1'
#
loop_
_entity.id
_entity.type
_entity.pdbx_description
1 polymer ?
#
loop_
_entity_poly.entity_id
_entity_poly.type
_entity_poly.pdbx_seq_one_letter_code
_entity_poly.pdbx_strand_id
1 'polypeptide(L)'
;MSLMVMKHSILETVRGAMLEVENIKEFFDTIAERFQKNEKAETSTMFSTLIVMRYKGKENIKEYIMEMSNLTLKLKALMLELLDDLFMHLVLICLLPQFNQFKVSYNT
;
A
#
# COMPACT_ATOMS: atom_id res chain seq x y z
N MET A 1 10.31 34.41 -17.05
CA MET A 1 8.96 34.59 -16.46
C MET A 1 8.23 33.28 -16.18
N SER A 2 8.19 32.31 -17.10
CA SER A 2 7.38 31.09 -16.96
C SER A 2 7.69 30.24 -15.72
N LEU A 3 8.96 30.14 -15.31
CA LEU A 3 9.36 29.38 -14.11
C LEU A 3 8.82 29.99 -12.81
N MET A 4 8.82 31.32 -12.69
CA MET A 4 8.29 32.02 -11.50
C MET A 4 6.79 31.77 -11.34
N VAL A 5 6.03 31.78 -12.45
CA VAL A 5 4.60 31.47 -12.44
C VAL A 5 4.36 30.02 -12.04
N MET A 6 5.10 29.07 -12.62
CA MET A 6 5.02 27.65 -12.26
C MET A 6 5.35 27.39 -10.78
N LYS A 7 6.41 28.00 -10.25
CA LYS A 7 6.79 27.96 -8.82
C LYS A 7 5.73 28.57 -7.89
N HIS A 8 4.87 29.46 -8.39
CA HIS A 8 3.81 30.10 -7.60
C HIS A 8 2.50 29.32 -7.64
N SER A 9 2.25 28.54 -8.70
CA SER A 9 1.09 27.65 -8.81
C SER A 9 1.17 26.37 -7.97
N ILE A 10 2.33 26.05 -7.38
CA ILE A 10 2.49 24.88 -6.49
C ILE A 10 2.10 25.24 -5.05
N LEU A 11 1.39 24.32 -4.38
CA LEU A 11 0.94 24.44 -3.00
C LEU A 11 2.11 24.81 -2.06
N GLU A 12 1.88 25.76 -1.16
CA GLU A 12 2.92 26.37 -0.31
C GLU A 12 3.66 25.35 0.58
N THR A 13 2.97 24.28 0.99
CA THR A 13 3.53 23.14 1.75
C THR A 13 4.55 22.31 0.97
N VAL A 14 4.46 22.28 -0.36
CA VAL A 14 5.40 21.59 -1.25
C VAL A 14 6.53 22.54 -1.67
N ARG A 15 6.22 23.84 -1.73
CA ARG A 15 7.09 24.92 -2.19
C ARG A 15 8.36 25.08 -1.36
N GLY A 16 8.27 24.94 -0.04
CA GLY A 16 9.39 25.18 0.89
C GLY A 16 10.63 24.32 0.65
N ALA A 17 10.50 23.22 -0.09
CA ALA A 17 11.58 22.28 -0.35
C ALA A 17 12.05 22.25 -1.82
N MET A 18 11.46 23.09 -2.70
CA MET A 18 11.73 23.19 -4.15
C MET A 18 12.39 24.53 -4.55
N LEU A 19 12.82 25.35 -3.57
CA LEU A 19 13.10 26.76 -3.80
C LEU A 19 14.32 27.05 -4.70
N GLU A 20 15.30 26.16 -4.77
CA GLU A 20 16.63 26.47 -5.34
C GLU A 20 16.85 26.07 -6.82
N VAL A 21 15.83 25.62 -7.54
CA VAL A 21 16.01 25.24 -8.97
C VAL A 21 15.91 26.45 -9.90
N GLU A 22 16.98 26.74 -10.63
CA GLU A 22 17.07 27.86 -11.60
C GLU A 22 16.55 27.46 -13.00
N ASN A 23 16.55 26.16 -13.32
CA ASN A 23 16.14 25.62 -14.61
C ASN A 23 14.74 24.98 -14.54
N ILE A 24 13.94 25.18 -15.59
CA ILE A 24 12.62 24.53 -15.76
C ILE A 24 12.76 23.01 -15.82
N LYS A 25 13.82 22.50 -16.45
CA LYS A 25 14.04 21.05 -16.56
C LYS A 25 14.29 20.43 -15.18
N GLU A 26 15.21 21.00 -14.40
CA GLU A 26 15.49 20.56 -13.03
C GLU A 26 14.28 20.72 -12.11
N PHE A 27 13.46 21.74 -12.33
CA PHE A 27 12.19 21.90 -11.61
C PHE A 27 11.23 20.74 -11.86
N PHE A 28 11.05 20.33 -13.13
CA PHE A 28 10.24 19.16 -13.45
C PHE A 28 10.86 17.85 -12.94
N ASP A 29 12.19 17.70 -13.01
CA ASP A 29 12.88 16.52 -12.49
C ASP A 29 12.72 16.42 -10.97
N THR A 30 12.85 17.54 -10.23
CA THR A 30 12.65 17.60 -8.78
C THR A 30 11.20 17.28 -8.38
N ILE A 31 10.22 17.75 -9.17
CA ILE A 31 8.81 17.37 -9.00
C ILE A 31 8.64 15.87 -9.26
N ALA A 32 9.16 15.37 -10.37
CA ALA A 32 9.06 13.96 -10.73
C ALA A 32 9.68 13.05 -9.66
N GLU A 33 10.79 13.43 -9.04
CA GLU A 33 11.44 12.71 -7.95
C GLU A 33 10.64 12.78 -6.64
N ARG A 34 10.11 13.96 -6.28
CA ARG A 34 9.29 14.17 -5.06
C ARG A 34 7.95 13.46 -5.12
N PHE A 35 7.34 13.45 -6.31
CA PHE A 35 6.06 12.79 -6.60
C PHE A 35 6.26 11.42 -7.25
N GLN A 36 7.50 10.94 -7.31
CA GLN A 36 7.79 9.57 -7.70
C GLN A 36 6.99 8.70 -6.76
N LYS A 37 6.14 7.86 -7.35
CA LYS A 37 5.23 6.97 -6.63
C LYS A 37 6.03 6.30 -5.52
N ASN A 38 5.78 6.68 -4.28
CA ASN A 38 6.58 6.20 -3.16
C ASN A 38 6.20 4.73 -2.97
N GLU A 39 6.98 3.84 -3.56
CA GLU A 39 6.76 2.39 -3.51
C GLU A 39 6.60 1.92 -2.06
N LYS A 40 7.31 2.54 -1.10
CA LYS A 40 7.18 2.26 0.33
C LYS A 40 5.84 2.72 0.92
N ALA A 41 5.30 3.87 0.49
CA ALA A 41 3.98 4.34 0.91
C ALA A 41 2.86 3.50 0.28
N GLU A 42 3.00 3.11 -0.99
CA GLU A 42 2.06 2.20 -1.68
C GLU A 42 2.04 0.83 -1.01
N THR A 43 3.23 0.28 -0.72
CA THR A 43 3.40 -0.98 0.04
C THR A 43 2.76 -0.90 1.42
N SER A 44 3.01 0.17 2.17
CA SER A 44 2.42 0.37 3.50
C SER A 44 0.89 0.45 3.46
N THR A 45 0.33 1.07 2.42
CA THR A 45 -1.11 1.20 2.23
C THR A 45 -1.75 -0.14 1.88
N MET A 46 -1.12 -0.89 0.95
CA MET A 46 -1.52 -2.26 0.60
C MET A 46 -1.47 -3.20 1.81
N PHE A 47 -0.39 -3.14 2.59
CA PHE A 47 -0.21 -3.96 3.78
C PHE A 47 -1.25 -3.63 4.86
N SER A 48 -1.53 -2.34 5.06
CA SER A 48 -2.59 -1.91 5.98
C SER A 48 -3.96 -2.42 5.53
N THR A 49 -4.23 -2.38 4.23
CA THR A 49 -5.48 -2.91 3.66
C THR A 49 -5.60 -4.42 3.93
N LEU A 50 -4.52 -5.17 3.72
CA LEU A 50 -4.47 -6.61 4.00
C LEU A 50 -4.78 -6.95 5.47
N ILE A 51 -4.20 -6.21 6.43
CA ILE A 51 -4.41 -6.45 7.87
C ILE A 51 -5.83 -6.08 8.32
N VAL A 52 -6.36 -4.98 7.79
CA VAL A 52 -7.70 -4.48 8.17
C VAL A 52 -8.81 -5.28 7.48
N MET A 53 -8.50 -5.96 6.38
CA MET A 53 -9.45 -6.83 5.69
C MET A 53 -9.95 -7.92 6.64
N ARG A 54 -11.26 -7.96 6.85
CA ARG A 54 -11.96 -8.97 7.64
C ARG A 54 -13.00 -9.65 6.78
N TYR A 55 -13.15 -10.94 6.96
CA TYR A 55 -14.24 -11.67 6.32
C TYR A 55 -15.59 -11.11 6.81
N LYS A 56 -16.46 -10.67 5.90
CA LYS A 56 -17.74 -10.03 6.25
C LYS A 56 -18.93 -10.99 6.28
N GLY A 57 -18.72 -12.29 6.00
CA GLY A 57 -19.78 -13.30 5.98
C GLY A 57 -20.76 -13.20 4.81
N LYS A 58 -20.61 -12.20 3.92
CA LYS A 58 -21.48 -11.97 2.77
C LYS A 58 -20.99 -12.67 1.50
N GLU A 59 -19.67 -12.78 1.34
CA GLU A 59 -19.00 -13.43 0.20
C GLU A 59 -18.60 -14.87 0.57
N ASN A 60 -18.26 -15.70 -0.42
CA ASN A 60 -17.75 -17.03 -0.13
C ASN A 60 -16.34 -16.93 0.48
N ILE A 61 -16.01 -17.80 1.44
CA ILE A 61 -14.66 -17.91 2.03
C ILE A 61 -13.60 -18.09 0.94
N LYS A 62 -13.90 -18.84 -0.13
CA LYS A 62 -12.97 -19.03 -1.25
C LYS A 62 -12.65 -17.71 -1.97
N GLU A 63 -13.66 -16.86 -2.17
CA GLU A 63 -13.49 -15.54 -2.81
C GLU A 63 -12.67 -14.62 -1.91
N TYR A 64 -12.97 -14.62 -0.62
CA TYR A 64 -12.21 -13.88 0.39
C TYR A 64 -10.73 -14.26 0.42
N ILE A 65 -10.41 -15.57 0.45
CA ILE A 65 -9.02 -16.05 0.43
C ILE A 65 -8.33 -15.64 -0.88
N MET A 66 -9.02 -15.75 -2.01
CA MET A 66 -8.48 -15.35 -3.31
C MET A 66 -8.16 -13.85 -3.36
N GLU A 67 -8.99 -13.00 -2.76
CA GLU A 67 -8.75 -11.57 -2.65
C GLU A 67 -7.53 -11.27 -1.76
N MET A 68 -7.39 -11.94 -0.60
CA MET A 68 -6.19 -11.85 0.24
C MET A 68 -4.92 -12.33 -0.48
N SER A 69 -4.98 -13.43 -1.24
CA SER A 69 -3.86 -13.90 -2.06
C SER A 69 -3.48 -12.88 -3.14
N ASN A 70 -4.45 -12.28 -3.82
CA ASN A 70 -4.20 -11.24 -4.82
C ASN A 70 -3.49 -10.02 -4.22
N LEU A 71 -3.87 -9.60 -3.01
CA LEU A 71 -3.19 -8.52 -2.30
C LEU A 71 -1.74 -8.89 -1.95
N THR A 72 -1.51 -10.14 -1.55
CA THR A 72 -0.16 -10.64 -1.23
C THR A 72 0.74 -10.72 -2.46
N LEU A 73 0.20 -11.13 -3.62
CA LEU A 73 0.93 -11.11 -4.89
C LEU A 73 1.33 -9.68 -5.32
N LYS A 74 0.44 -8.71 -5.10
CA LYS A 74 0.76 -7.30 -5.36
C LYS A 74 1.82 -6.75 -4.41
N LEU A 75 1.78 -7.13 -3.13
CA LEU A 75 2.83 -6.79 -2.17
C LEU A 75 4.18 -7.36 -2.58
N LYS A 76 4.21 -8.63 -3.05
CA LYS A 76 5.42 -9.25 -3.58
C LYS A 76 5.98 -8.50 -4.79
N ALA A 77 5.11 -8.01 -5.68
CA ALA A 77 5.53 -7.17 -6.81
C ALA A 77 6.13 -5.82 -6.37
N LEU A 78 5.75 -5.32 -5.18
CA LEU A 78 6.31 -4.12 -4.55
C LEU A 78 7.49 -4.44 -3.60
N MET A 79 8.16 -5.59 -3.80
CA MET A 79 9.30 -6.06 -2.99
C MET A 79 8.99 -6.34 -1.50
N LEU A 80 7.72 -6.50 -1.12
CA LEU A 80 7.32 -6.97 0.21
C LEU A 80 6.74 -8.38 0.11
N GLU A 81 7.59 -9.37 0.39
CA GLU A 81 7.19 -10.77 0.41
C GLU A 81 6.75 -11.19 1.83
N LEU A 82 5.55 -11.75 1.93
CA LEU A 82 5.04 -12.36 3.16
C LEU A 82 5.47 -13.83 3.19
N LEU A 83 5.92 -14.29 4.36
CA LEU A 83 6.14 -15.71 4.61
C LEU A 83 4.80 -16.45 4.57
N ASP A 84 4.79 -17.66 4.01
CA ASP A 84 3.58 -18.49 3.88
C ASP A 84 2.90 -18.72 5.23
N ASP A 85 3.66 -19.01 6.28
CA ASP A 85 3.13 -19.17 7.64
C ASP A 85 2.44 -17.89 8.14
N LEU A 86 3.04 -16.72 7.91
CA LEU A 86 2.47 -15.44 8.31
C LEU A 86 1.17 -15.15 7.54
N PHE A 87 1.14 -15.47 6.25
CA PHE A 87 -0.07 -15.34 5.43
C PHE A 87 -1.20 -16.22 5.96
N MET A 88 -0.91 -17.50 6.26
CA MET A 88 -1.90 -18.43 6.83
C MET A 88 -2.44 -17.94 8.18
N HIS A 89 -1.57 -17.47 9.07
CA HIS A 89 -1.99 -16.86 10.33
C HIS A 89 -2.86 -15.62 10.12
N LEU A 90 -2.53 -14.77 9.14
CA LEU A 90 -3.30 -13.57 8.85
C LEU A 90 -4.71 -13.90 8.33
N VAL A 91 -4.81 -14.86 7.41
CA VAL A 91 -6.10 -15.38 6.92
C VAL A 91 -6.95 -15.88 8.09
N LEU A 92 -6.36 -16.69 8.97
CA LEU A 92 -7.05 -17.23 10.15
C LEU A 92 -7.52 -16.13 11.11
N ILE A 93 -6.66 -15.15 11.43
CA ILE A 93 -6.99 -14.05 12.35
C ILE A 93 -8.14 -13.21 11.78
N CYS A 94 -8.17 -12.98 10.47
CA CYS A 94 -9.13 -12.12 9.81
C CYS A 94 -10.45 -12.83 9.45
N LEU A 95 -10.52 -14.16 9.56
CA LEU A 95 -11.78 -14.90 9.53
C LEU A 95 -12.67 -14.60 10.75
N LEU A 96 -13.98 -14.58 10.52
CA LEU A 96 -15.00 -14.37 11.56
C LEU A 96 -14.90 -15.41 12.69
N PRO A 97 -15.32 -15.08 13.93
CA PRO A 97 -15.29 -15.99 15.08
C PRO A 97 -16.04 -17.31 14.86
N GLN A 98 -17.01 -17.33 13.95
CA GLN A 98 -17.74 -18.54 13.56
C GLN A 98 -16.85 -19.64 12.95
N PHE A 99 -15.63 -19.30 12.54
CA PHE A 99 -14.62 -20.25 12.04
C PHE A 99 -13.52 -20.54 13.05
N ASN A 100 -13.71 -20.21 14.33
CA ASN A 100 -12.71 -20.48 15.37
C ASN A 100 -12.31 -21.97 15.45
N GLN A 101 -13.16 -22.89 15.00
CA GLN A 101 -12.81 -24.31 14.90
C GLN A 101 -11.61 -24.56 13.96
N PHE A 102 -11.47 -23.79 12.87
CA PHE A 102 -10.30 -23.85 11.98
C PHE A 102 -9.02 -23.32 12.63
N LYS A 103 -9.13 -22.36 13.56
CA LYS A 103 -7.97 -21.88 14.34
C LYS A 103 -7.44 -22.95 15.29
N VAL A 104 -8.34 -23.71 15.91
CA VAL A 104 -7.94 -24.78 16.85
C VAL A 104 -7.24 -25.92 16.09
N SER A 105 -7.74 -26.31 14.91
CA SER A 105 -7.15 -27.40 14.12
C SER A 105 -5.80 -27.07 13.50
N TYR A 106 -5.50 -25.80 13.21
CA TYR A 106 -4.19 -25.41 12.65
C TYR A 106 -3.09 -25.34 13.72
N ASN A 107 -3.45 -25.05 14.96
CA ASN A 107 -2.50 -24.92 16.08
C ASN A 107 -2.30 -26.23 16.87
N THR A 108 -2.98 -27.32 16.49
CA THR A 108 -2.83 -28.66 17.08
C THR A 108 -1.97 -29.52 16.18
#